data_AF-A0A3Q0KX57-F1
#
_entry.id   AF-A0A3Q0KX57-F1
#
_cell.length_a   1.000
_cell.length_b   1.000
_cell.length_c   1.000
_cell.angle_alpha   90.00
_cell.angle_beta   90.00
_cell.angle_gamma   90.00
#
_symmetry.space_group_name_H-M   'P 1'
#
loop_
_entity.id
_entity.type
_entity.pdbx_description
1 polymer ?
#
loop_
_entity_poly.entity_id
_entity_poly.type
_entity_poly.pdbx_seq_one_letter_code
_entity_poly.pdbx_strand_id
1 'polypeptide(L)' 'MIGRKYAHFSVKHPWIHRFNLLVALMIFAVSCYELLANENLWYGLGTLFTFVLLLVFASASEFKRKYLSHE' A
#
# COMPACT_ATOMS: atom_id res chain seq x y z
N MET A 1 10.98 -10.11 -9.49
CA MET A 1 10.28 -8.82 -9.33
C MET A 1 9.17 -8.96 -8.30
N ILE A 2 9.31 -8.32 -7.14
CA ILE A 2 8.34 -8.33 -6.03
C ILE A 2 6.91 -7.98 -6.49
N GLY A 3 6.77 -7.05 -7.46
CA GLY A 3 5.48 -6.68 -8.05
C GLY A 3 4.72 -7.83 -8.72
N ARG A 4 5.40 -8.84 -9.29
CA ARG A 4 4.75 -9.96 -10.00
C ARG A 4 3.93 -10.86 -9.07
N LYS A 5 4.50 -11.26 -7.93
CA LYS A 5 3.81 -12.12 -6.96
C LYS A 5 2.64 -11.38 -6.32
N TYR A 6 2.83 -10.12 -5.95
CA TYR A 6 1.78 -9.30 -5.35
C TYR A 6 0.67 -8.94 -6.37
N ALA A 7 1.00 -8.74 -7.65
CA ALA A 7 0.02 -8.52 -8.70
C ALA A 7 -0.90 -9.73 -8.93
N HIS A 8 -0.34 -10.94 -9.01
CA HIS A 8 -1.16 -12.16 -9.09
C HIS A 8 -2.05 -12.34 -7.85
N PHE A 9 -1.52 -12.06 -6.66
CA PHE A 9 -2.30 -12.10 -5.43
C PHE A 9 -3.45 -11.08 -5.43
N SER A 10 -3.18 -9.84 -5.84
CA SER A 10 -4.16 -8.76 -5.92
C SER A 10 -5.28 -9.06 -6.91
N VAL A 11 -4.97 -9.67 -8.06
CA VAL A 11 -5.97 -10.09 -9.05
C VAL A 11 -6.79 -11.28 -8.57
N LYS A 12 -6.14 -12.28 -7.95
CA LYS A 12 -6.82 -13.48 -7.42
C LYS A 12 -7.72 -13.15 -6.21
N HIS A 13 -7.33 -12.18 -5.40
CA HIS A 13 -8.04 -11.81 -4.17
C HIS A 13 -8.29 -10.28 -4.11
N PRO A 14 -9.19 -9.74 -4.94
CA PRO A 14 -9.40 -8.29 -5.05
C PRO A 14 -9.95 -7.66 -3.76
N TRP A 15 -10.77 -8.40 -3.01
CA TRP A 15 -11.31 -7.95 -1.72
C TRP A 15 -10.22 -7.81 -0.65
N ILE A 16 -9.29 -8.77 -0.57
CA ILE A 16 -8.17 -8.74 0.38
C ILE A 16 -7.22 -7.59 0.03
N HIS A 17 -6.97 -7.36 -1.26
CA HIS A 17 -6.15 -6.22 -1.70
C HIS A 17 -6.78 -4.87 -1.34
N ARG A 18 -8.09 -4.70 -1.56
CA ARG A 18 -8.83 -3.49 -1.16
C ARG A 18 -8.80 -3.28 0.35
N PHE A 19 -8.92 -4.35 1.13
CA PHE A 19 -8.78 -4.29 2.59
C PHE A 19 -7.38 -3.84 3.00
N ASN A 20 -6.32 -4.40 2.40
CA ASN A 20 -4.94 -3.98 2.68
C ASN A 20 -4.68 -2.51 2.34
N LEU A 21 -5.28 -2.01 1.24
CA LEU A 21 -5.25 -0.59 0.88
C LEU A 21 -5.92 0.28 1.93
N LEU A 22 -7.10 -0.12 2.41
CA LEU A 22 -7.82 0.60 3.47
C LEU A 22 -7.02 0.61 4.77
N VAL A 23 -6.41 -0.51 5.16
CA VAL A 23 -5.56 -0.60 6.35
C VAL A 23 -4.35 0.32 6.20
N ALA A 24 -3.66 0.31 5.06
CA ALA A 24 -2.53 1.20 4.80
C ALA A 24 -2.93 2.69 4.86
N LEU A 25 -4.12 3.02 4.33
CA LEU A 25 -4.66 4.38 4.38
C LEU A 25 -5.00 4.81 5.82
N MET A 26 -5.60 3.93 6.62
CA MET A 26 -5.86 4.21 8.04
C MET A 26 -4.57 4.42 8.82
N ILE A 27 -3.56 3.57 8.62
CA ILE A 27 -2.25 3.74 9.26
C ILE A 27 -1.66 5.09 8.88
N PHE A 28 -1.71 5.47 7.60
CA PHE A 28 -1.23 6.77 7.15
C PHE A 28 -1.97 7.93 7.82
N ALA A 29 -3.31 7.88 7.87
CA ALA A 29 -4.12 8.92 8.48
C ALA A 29 -3.83 9.07 10.00
N VAL A 30 -3.73 7.96 10.73
CA VAL A 30 -3.38 7.95 12.15
C VAL A 30 -1.97 8.47 12.37
N SER A 31 -0.99 8.00 11.57
CA SER A 31 0.38 8.50 11.65
C SER A 31 0.47 10.00 11.39
N CYS A 32 -0.24 10.52 10.38
CA CYS A 32 -0.30 11.96 10.12
C CYS A 32 -0.93 12.74 11.28
N TYR A 33 -2.02 12.23 11.86
CA TYR A 33 -2.68 12.87 12.99
C TYR A 33 -1.75 12.96 14.21
N GLU A 34 -1.11 11.85 14.58
CA GLU A 34 -0.21 11.80 15.72
C GLU A 34 1.06 12.64 15.51
N LEU A 35 1.57 12.70 14.27
CA LEU A 35 2.72 13.53 13.92
C LEU A 35 2.39 15.02 14.02
N LEU A 36 1.18 15.41 13.62
CA LEU A 36 0.77 16.82 13.51
C LEU A 36 0.16 17.36 14.80
N ALA A 37 -0.73 16.61 15.45
CA ALA A 37 -1.47 17.05 16.63
C ALA A 37 -0.71 16.80 17.94
N ASN A 38 0.03 15.69 18.03
CA ASN A 38 0.74 15.28 19.24
C ASN A 38 2.26 15.50 19.14
N GLU A 39 2.76 16.02 18.01
CA GLU A 39 4.19 16.24 17.71
C GLU A 39 5.07 14.99 17.94
N ASN A 40 4.45 13.80 17.88
CA ASN A 40 5.12 12.57 18.26
C ASN A 40 5.86 11.96 17.07
N LEU A 41 7.14 12.31 16.96
CA LEU A 41 8.03 11.91 15.85
C LEU A 41 8.14 10.39 15.64
N TRP A 42 7.82 9.56 16.65
CA TRP A 42 7.79 8.10 16.49
C TRP A 42 6.82 7.64 15.40
N TYR A 43 5.71 8.36 15.20
CA TYR A 43 4.75 8.05 14.14
C TYR A 43 5.28 8.35 12.73
N GLY A 44 6.43 9.02 12.59
CA GLY A 44 7.13 9.18 11.32
C GLY A 44 7.55 7.84 10.71
N LEU A 45 7.83 6.83 11.54
CA LEU A 45 8.11 5.47 11.07
C LEU A 45 6.87 4.82 10.43
N GLY A 46 5.68 5.10 10.97
CA GLY A 46 4.41 4.65 10.39
C GLY A 46 4.19 5.26 9.02
N THR A 47 4.49 6.55 8.86
CA THR A 47 4.45 7.22 7.55
C THR A 47 5.44 6.59 6.56
N LEU A 48 6.71 6.38 6.95
CA LEU A 48 7.70 5.72 6.09
C LEU A 48 7.26 4.31 5.67
N PHE A 49 6.67 3.55 6.59
CA PHE A 49 6.13 2.22 6.30
C PHE A 49 5.05 2.27 5.21
N THR A 50 4.12 3.23 5.30
CA THR A 50 3.06 3.38 4.28
C THR A 50 3.62 3.77 2.91
N PHE A 51 4.71 4.55 2.85
CA PHE A 51 5.41 4.84 1.58
C PHE A 51 6.00 3.58 0.93
N VAL A 52 6.60 2.68 1.72
CA VAL A 52 7.11 1.41 1.19
C VAL A 52 5.97 0.56 0.63
N LEU A 53 4.84 0.47 1.34
CA LEU A 53 3.65 -0.24 0.85
C LEU A 53 3.12 0.38 -0.46
N LEU A 54 3.10 1.71 -0.55
CA LEU A 54 2.69 2.42 -1.76
C LEU A 54 3.55 2.02 -2.97
N LEU A 55 4.87 1.92 -2.80
CA LEU A 55 5.78 1.48 -3.88
C LEU A 55 5.48 0.04 -4.33
N VAL A 56 5.19 -0.86 -3.39
CA VAL A 56 4.80 -2.25 -3.70
C VAL A 56 3.47 -2.28 -4.47
N PHE A 57 2.48 -1.49 -4.03
CA PHE A 57 1.18 -1.41 -4.70
C PHE A 57 1.28 -0.78 -6.09
N ALA A 58 2.08 0.27 -6.25
CA ALA A 58 2.35 0.91 -7.54
C ALA A 58 3.02 -0.08 -8.51
N SER A 59 4.06 -0.79 -8.06
CA SER A 59 4.75 -1.81 -8.87
C SER A 59 3.81 -2.94 -9.30
N ALA A 60 2.92 -3.38 -8.41
CA ALA A 60 1.92 -4.40 -8.74
C ALA A 60 0.85 -3.89 -9.71
N SER A 61 0.44 -2.63 -9.59
CA SER A 61 -0.50 -1.98 -10.51
C SER A 61 0.08 -1.86 -11.92
N GLU A 62 1.34 -1.43 -12.05
CA GLU A 62 2.04 -1.42 -13.34
C GLU A 62 2.15 -2.81 -13.95
N PHE A 63 2.49 -3.83 -13.14
CA PHE A 63 2.58 -5.20 -13.62
C PHE A 63 1.22 -5.71 -14.11
N LYS A 64 0.15 -5.47 -13.35
CA LYS A 64 -1.22 -5.82 -13.77
C LYS A 64 -1.58 -5.15 -15.09
N ARG A 65 -1.33 -3.84 -15.22
CA ARG A 65 -1.62 -3.08 -16.45
C ARG A 65 -0.85 -3.64 -17.66
N LYS A 66 0.41 -4.01 -17.47
CA LYS A 66 1.29 -4.43 -18.57
C LYS A 66 1.11 -5.89 -18.99
N TYR A 67 0.70 -6.78 -18.07
CA TYR A 67 0.71 -8.23 -18.32
C TYR A 67 -0.60 -8.96 -18.06
N LEU A 68 -1.54 -8.38 -17.29
CA LEU A 68 -2.80 -9.03 -16.90
C LEU A 68 -4.05 -8.27 -17.38
N SER A 69 -3.89 -7.15 -18.09
CA SER A 69 -4.99 -6.37 -18.66
C SER A 69 -5.34 -6.77 -20.10
N HIS A 70 -4.66 -7.77 -20.66
CA HIS A 70 -4.76 -8.22 -22.04
C HIS A 70 -5.51 -9.56 -22.19
N GLU A 71 -6.12 -10.04 -21.11
CA GLU A 71 -7.01 -11.20 -21.00
C GLU A 71 -8.41 -10.72 -20.62
#